data_AF-A0A2E0C7U6-F1
#
_entry.id   AF-A0A2E0C7U6-F1
#
_cell.length_a   1.000
_cell.length_b   1.000
_cell.length_c   1.000
_cell.angle_alpha   90.00
_cell.angle_beta   90.00
_cell.angle_gamma   90.00
#
_symmetry.space_group_name_H-M   'P 1'
#
loop_
_entity.id
_entity.type
_entity.pdbx_description
1 polymer ?
#
loop_
_entity_poly.entity_id
_entity_poly.type
_entity_poly.pdbx_seq_one_letter_code
_entity_poly.pdbx_strand_id
1 'polypeptide(L)'
;MGLIKKETAEYLRENKNYLLANEPEVYYSMLNRKLPKKYIKHEKVITPVNAYVTSQSQMSKEKLNQSLKREIKERKEKVQAIKINSEKIRKDQELIRYNRKTFEREQRYIYWVDAYKPINKNKLGSSQQWRIEKKYKYYD
;
A
#
# COMPACT_ATOMS: atom_id res chain seq x y z
N MET A 1 -16.85 -24.95 7.10
CA MET A 1 -17.70 -24.45 5.99
C MET A 1 -19.10 -25.05 6.19
N GLY A 2 -20.13 -24.22 6.39
CA GLY A 2 -21.50 -24.73 6.57
C GLY A 2 -22.00 -25.50 5.36
N LEU A 3 -22.90 -26.48 5.56
CA LEU A 3 -23.44 -27.37 4.53
C LEU A 3 -23.93 -26.62 3.29
N ILE A 4 -24.70 -25.54 3.51
CA ILE A 4 -25.22 -24.66 2.45
C ILE A 4 -24.10 -24.11 1.55
N LYS A 5 -22.96 -23.72 2.12
CA LYS A 5 -21.85 -23.16 1.32
C LYS A 5 -21.15 -24.22 0.47
N LYS A 6 -21.24 -25.50 0.84
CA LYS A 6 -20.68 -26.61 0.05
C LYS A 6 -21.59 -26.95 -1.13
N GLU A 7 -22.89 -27.10 -0.86
CA GLU A 7 -23.90 -27.38 -1.89
C GLU A 7 -23.96 -26.26 -2.94
N THR A 8 -23.94 -24.99 -2.51
CA THR A 8 -23.91 -23.87 -3.47
C THR A 8 -22.65 -23.87 -4.32
N ALA A 9 -21.49 -24.24 -3.76
CA ALA A 9 -20.24 -24.31 -4.50
C ALA A 9 -20.22 -25.48 -5.51
N GLU A 10 -20.80 -26.63 -5.14
CA GLU A 10 -20.94 -27.79 -6.04
C GLU A 10 -21.89 -27.48 -7.20
N TYR A 11 -23.07 -26.91 -6.89
CA TYR A 11 -24.03 -26.47 -7.89
C TYR A 11 -23.43 -25.47 -8.89
N LEU A 12 -22.72 -24.45 -8.40
CA LEU A 12 -22.05 -23.45 -9.25
C LEU A 12 -20.92 -24.06 -10.11
N ARG A 13 -20.26 -25.12 -9.63
CA ARG A 13 -19.21 -25.82 -10.37
C ARG A 13 -19.78 -26.64 -11.52
N GLU A 14 -20.85 -27.39 -11.26
CA GLU A 14 -21.49 -28.26 -12.25
C GLU A 14 -22.25 -27.47 -13.32
N ASN A 15 -22.98 -26.43 -12.91
CA ASN A 15 -23.87 -25.67 -13.80
C ASN A 15 -23.23 -24.40 -14.37
N LYS A 16 -21.92 -24.20 -14.19
CA LYS A 16 -21.21 -22.97 -14.57
C LYS A 16 -21.51 -22.52 -16.00
N ASN A 17 -21.37 -23.44 -16.97
CA ASN A 17 -21.48 -23.10 -18.38
C ASN A 17 -22.92 -22.72 -18.76
N TYR A 18 -23.89 -23.47 -18.23
CA TYR A 18 -25.31 -23.22 -18.45
C TYR A 18 -25.74 -21.88 -17.86
N LEU A 19 -25.37 -21.60 -16.61
CA LEU A 19 -25.73 -20.35 -15.94
C LEU A 19 -25.08 -19.14 -16.61
N LEU A 20 -23.82 -19.22 -17.03
CA LEU A 20 -23.17 -18.10 -17.72
C LEU A 20 -23.77 -17.79 -19.09
N ALA A 21 -24.37 -18.77 -19.76
CA ALA A 21 -24.99 -18.60 -21.08
C ALA A 21 -26.42 -18.04 -20.98
N ASN A 22 -27.22 -18.57 -20.05
CA ASN A 22 -28.64 -18.26 -19.95
C ASN A 22 -28.94 -17.21 -18.86
N GLU A 23 -28.37 -17.39 -17.66
CA GLU A 23 -28.71 -16.62 -16.45
C GLU A 23 -27.46 -16.18 -15.66
N PRO A 24 -26.57 -15.37 -16.25
CA PRO A 24 -25.32 -14.97 -15.61
C PRO A 24 -25.57 -14.16 -14.33
N GLU A 25 -26.69 -13.45 -14.24
CA GLU A 25 -27.13 -12.72 -13.05
C GLU A 25 -27.19 -13.60 -11.80
N VAL A 26 -27.80 -14.77 -11.93
CA VAL A 26 -27.95 -15.75 -10.86
C VAL A 26 -26.56 -16.26 -10.42
N TYR A 27 -25.70 -16.60 -11.39
CA TYR A 27 -24.34 -17.08 -11.11
C TYR A 27 -23.49 -16.08 -10.31
N TYR A 28 -23.47 -14.81 -10.72
CA TYR A 28 -22.68 -13.80 -10.03
C TYR A 28 -23.30 -13.38 -8.69
N SER A 29 -24.63 -13.38 -8.58
CA SER A 29 -25.35 -13.14 -7.33
C SER A 29 -25.01 -14.19 -6.26
N MET A 30 -25.05 -15.49 -6.60
CA MET A 30 -24.68 -16.59 -5.70
C MET A 30 -23.22 -16.52 -5.24
N LEU A 31 -22.33 -15.95 -6.07
CA LEU A 31 -20.93 -15.68 -5.71
C LEU A 31 -20.73 -14.41 -4.86
N ASN A 32 -21.80 -13.66 -4.57
CA ASN A 32 -21.77 -12.33 -3.96
C ASN A 32 -20.88 -11.34 -4.74
N ARG A 33 -20.98 -11.36 -6.07
CA ARG A 33 -20.22 -10.49 -6.99
C ARG A 33 -21.17 -9.72 -7.90
N LYS A 34 -20.74 -8.52 -8.32
CA LYS A 34 -21.47 -7.73 -9.31
C LYS A 34 -21.39 -8.39 -10.70
N LEU A 35 -22.46 -8.27 -11.46
CA LEU A 35 -22.52 -8.75 -12.84
C LEU A 35 -21.48 -8.03 -13.72
N PRO A 36 -20.60 -8.76 -14.44
CA PRO A 36 -19.67 -8.15 -15.38
C PRO A 36 -20.37 -7.40 -16.53
N LYS A 37 -19.76 -6.31 -16.99
CA LYS A 37 -20.26 -5.45 -18.09
C LYS A 37 -20.64 -6.22 -19.36
N LYS A 38 -19.94 -7.31 -19.68
CA LYS A 38 -20.22 -8.13 -20.87
C LYS A 38 -21.61 -8.78 -20.88
N TYR A 39 -22.23 -8.98 -19.71
CA TYR A 39 -23.58 -9.54 -19.59
C TYR A 39 -24.65 -8.45 -19.40
N ILE A 40 -24.24 -7.19 -19.17
CA ILE A 40 -25.17 -6.07 -19.05
C ILE A 40 -25.56 -5.66 -20.47
N LYS A 41 -26.83 -5.91 -20.84
CA LYS A 41 -27.40 -5.44 -22.10
C LYS A 41 -27.67 -3.95 -21.96
N HIS A 42 -26.77 -3.12 -22.48
CA HIS A 42 -27.01 -1.70 -22.63
C HIS A 42 -27.82 -1.47 -23.91
N GLU A 43 -28.94 -0.76 -23.79
CA GLU A 43 -29.62 -0.20 -24.96
C GLU A 43 -28.65 0.76 -25.66
N LYS A 44 -28.19 0.35 -26.84
CA LYS A 44 -27.33 1.20 -27.66
C LYS A 44 -28.23 2.15 -28.44
N VAL A 45 -28.29 3.41 -28.03
CA VAL A 45 -28.92 4.46 -28.82
C VAL A 45 -28.09 4.62 -30.11
N ILE A 46 -28.65 4.23 -31.25
CA ILE A 46 -28.00 4.36 -32.56
C ILE A 46 -28.17 5.82 -32.99
N THR A 47 -27.19 6.66 -32.68
CA THR A 47 -27.13 8.04 -33.16
C THR A 47 -26.33 8.11 -34.46
N PRO A 48 -26.70 8.96 -35.43
CA PRO A 48 -25.87 9.16 -36.62
C PRO A 48 -24.48 9.68 -36.22
N VAL A 49 -23.45 9.35 -37.00
CA VAL A 49 -22.04 9.71 -36.70
C VAL A 49 -21.86 11.21 -36.45
N ASN A 50 -22.65 12.05 -37.13
CA ASN A 50 -22.60 13.50 -37.01
C ASN A 50 -23.40 14.07 -35.82
N ALA A 51 -24.15 13.26 -35.07
CA ALA A 51 -24.90 13.74 -33.91
C ALA A 51 -23.99 14.02 -32.70
N TYR A 52 -22.85 13.33 -32.61
CA TYR A 52 -21.93 13.52 -31.50
C TYR A 52 -20.98 14.69 -31.78
N VAL A 53 -21.39 15.89 -31.38
CA VAL A 53 -20.53 17.07 -31.34
C VAL A 53 -19.92 17.15 -29.93
N THR A 54 -18.59 17.16 -29.82
CA THR A 54 -17.95 17.29 -28.50
C THR A 54 -18.33 18.62 -27.86
N SER A 55 -18.44 18.66 -26.53
CA SER A 55 -18.73 19.90 -25.80
C SER A 55 -17.74 21.02 -26.13
N GLN A 56 -16.48 20.68 -26.44
CA GLN A 56 -15.46 21.63 -26.86
C GLN A 56 -15.76 22.24 -28.24
N SER A 57 -16.30 21.45 -29.18
CA SER A 57 -16.68 21.91 -30.52
C SER A 57 -17.92 22.81 -30.50
N GLN A 58 -18.74 22.75 -29.44
CA GLN A 58 -19.90 23.63 -29.24
C GLN A 58 -19.51 25.01 -28.66
N MET A 59 -18.27 25.17 -28.22
CA MET A 59 -17.79 26.41 -27.57
C MET A 59 -17.32 27.44 -28.60
N SER A 60 -17.44 28.72 -28.26
CA SER A 60 -16.78 29.77 -29.04
C SER A 60 -15.26 29.62 -28.93
N LYS A 61 -14.55 29.97 -30.01
CA LYS A 61 -13.07 29.88 -30.09
C LYS A 61 -12.37 30.57 -28.91
N GLU A 62 -12.90 31.70 -28.46
CA GLU A 62 -12.38 32.46 -27.32
C GLU A 62 -12.53 31.69 -26.00
N LYS A 63 -13.71 31.13 -25.72
CA LYS A 63 -13.94 30.33 -24.50
C LYS A 63 -13.09 29.07 -24.50
N LEU A 64 -12.93 28.42 -25.66
CA LEU A 64 -12.05 27.25 -25.81
C LEU A 64 -10.59 27.61 -25.47
N ASN A 65 -10.08 28.72 -26.03
CA ASN A 65 -8.73 29.20 -25.73
C ASN A 65 -8.53 29.56 -24.25
N GLN A 66 -9.54 30.16 -23.61
CA GLN A 66 -9.48 30.44 -22.17
C GLN A 66 -9.42 29.15 -21.34
N SER A 67 -10.23 28.14 -21.69
CA SER A 67 -10.21 26.83 -21.03
C SER A 67 -8.85 26.16 -21.15
N LEU A 68 -8.28 26.11 -22.36
CA LEU A 68 -6.97 25.53 -22.60
C LEU A 68 -5.86 26.25 -21.82
N LYS A 69 -5.91 27.58 -21.74
CA LYS A 69 -4.95 28.36 -20.93
C LYS A 69 -5.04 28.02 -19.44
N ARG A 70 -6.26 27.84 -18.91
CA ARG A 70 -6.47 27.43 -17.50
C ARG A 70 -5.91 26.03 -17.25
N GLU A 71 -6.22 25.08 -18.12
CA GLU A 71 -5.75 23.70 -18.00
C GLU A 71 -4.21 23.61 -18.06
N ILE A 72 -3.58 24.37 -18.97
CA ILE A 72 -2.11 24.45 -19.05
C ILE A 72 -1.53 25.04 -17.75
N LYS A 73 -2.15 26.08 -17.19
CA LYS A 73 -1.70 26.70 -15.94
C LYS A 73 -1.81 25.73 -14.77
N GLU A 74 -2.97 25.08 -14.60
CA GLU A 74 -3.18 24.06 -13.55
C GLU A 74 -2.20 22.90 -13.67
N ARG A 75 -1.91 22.45 -14.89
CA ARG A 75 -0.94 21.38 -15.13
C ARG A 75 0.48 21.82 -14.71
N LYS A 76 0.88 23.05 -15.03
CA LYS A 76 2.18 23.60 -14.59
C LYS A 76 2.28 23.68 -13.08
N GLU A 77 1.23 24.18 -12.42
CA GLU A 77 1.17 24.29 -10.95
C GLU A 77 1.26 22.91 -10.28
N LYS A 78 0.51 21.92 -10.77
CA LYS A 78 0.57 20.53 -10.28
C LYS A 78 1.97 19.94 -10.41
N VAL A 79 2.62 20.12 -11.57
CA VAL A 79 3.99 19.63 -11.79
C VAL A 79 4.98 20.30 -10.83
N GLN A 80 4.86 21.61 -10.62
CA GLN A 80 5.70 22.33 -9.66
C GLN A 80 5.49 21.85 -8.22
N ALA A 81 4.23 21.67 -7.80
CA ALA A 81 3.90 21.15 -6.47
C ALA A 81 4.46 19.75 -6.24
N ILE A 82 4.37 18.85 -7.23
CA ILE A 82 4.96 17.51 -7.17
C ILE A 82 6.48 17.60 -7.01
N LYS A 83 7.14 18.47 -7.78
CA LYS A 83 8.59 18.67 -7.68
C LYS A 83 9.00 19.14 -6.28
N ILE A 84 8.35 20.17 -5.76
CA ILE A 84 8.62 20.71 -4.41
C ILE A 84 8.42 19.63 -3.35
N ASN A 85 7.32 18.87 -3.42
CA ASN A 85 7.05 17.79 -2.46
C ASN A 85 8.12 16.68 -2.53
N SER A 86 8.52 16.29 -3.73
CA SER A 86 9.59 15.30 -3.91
C SER A 86 10.93 15.76 -3.34
N GLU A 87 11.27 17.05 -3.49
CA GLU A 87 12.48 17.62 -2.91
C GLU A 87 12.42 17.67 -1.39
N LYS A 88 11.26 17.99 -0.81
CA LYS A 88 11.03 17.96 0.64
C LYS A 88 11.22 16.56 1.20
N ILE A 89 10.57 15.55 0.62
CA ILE A 89 10.70 14.15 1.02
C ILE A 89 12.18 13.71 0.96
N ARG A 90 12.90 14.09 -0.10
CA ARG A 90 14.32 13.76 -0.25
C ARG A 90 15.18 14.34 0.88
N LYS A 91 14.96 15.62 1.23
CA LYS A 91 15.66 16.30 2.32
C LYS A 91 15.34 15.67 3.68
N ASP A 92 14.07 15.37 3.94
CA ASP A 92 13.64 14.73 5.18
C ASP A 92 14.28 13.34 5.35
N GLN A 93 14.32 12.54 4.27
CA GLN A 93 15.01 11.24 4.28
C GLN A 93 16.52 11.37 4.49
N GLU A 94 17.15 12.42 3.99
CA GLU A 94 18.57 12.69 4.21
C GLU A 94 18.86 13.05 5.68
N LEU A 95 18.02 13.89 6.28
CA LEU A 95 18.09 14.21 7.72
C LEU A 95 17.89 12.96 8.59
N ILE A 96 16.89 12.14 8.30
CA ILE A 96 16.64 10.88 9.03
C ILE A 96 17.86 9.95 8.92
N ARG A 97 18.43 9.81 7.71
CA ARG A 97 19.64 8.99 7.50
C ARG A 97 20.84 9.52 8.27
N TYR A 98 21.07 10.83 8.25
CA TYR A 98 22.13 11.46 9.01
C TYR A 98 21.95 11.24 10.51
N ASN A 99 20.77 11.52 11.06
CA ASN A 99 20.46 11.34 12.48
C ASN A 99 20.65 9.88 12.91
N ARG A 100 20.18 8.93 12.10
CA ARG A 100 20.38 7.50 12.36
C ARG A 100 21.85 7.12 12.37
N LYS A 101 22.64 7.56 11.39
CA LYS A 101 24.08 7.30 11.32
C LYS A 101 24.82 7.88 12.52
N THR A 102 24.45 9.09 12.95
CA THR A 102 25.01 9.72 14.15
C THR A 102 24.63 8.94 15.40
N PHE A 103 23.36 8.56 15.57
CA PHE A 103 22.91 7.74 16.69
C PHE A 103 23.65 6.39 16.76
N GLU A 104 23.77 5.67 15.65
CA GLU A 104 24.52 4.41 15.57
C GLU A 104 26.01 4.61 15.90
N ARG A 105 26.62 5.75 15.51
CA ARG A 105 28.00 6.08 15.89
C ARG A 105 28.13 6.28 17.40
N GLU A 106 27.25 7.07 18.01
CA GLU A 106 27.30 7.37 19.45
C GLU A 106 26.99 6.13 20.31
N GLN A 107 26.02 5.29 19.89
CA GLN A 107 25.66 4.05 20.58
C GLN A 107 26.81 3.05 20.70
N ARG A 108 27.83 3.13 19.83
CA ARG A 108 29.04 2.29 19.98
C ARG A 108 29.84 2.62 21.24
N TYR A 109 29.76 3.86 21.72
CA TYR A 109 30.51 4.34 22.87
C TYR A 109 29.64 4.56 24.10
N ILE A 110 28.40 5.00 23.91
CA ILE A 110 27.46 5.39 24.96
C ILE A 110 26.23 4.47 24.88
N TYR A 111 26.11 3.56 25.82
CA TYR A 111 24.97 2.64 25.94
C TYR A 111 24.24 2.88 27.27
N TRP A 112 22.95 2.52 27.30
CA TRP A 112 22.19 2.51 28.55
C TRP A 112 22.80 1.47 29.50
N VAL A 113 23.29 1.94 30.64
CA VAL A 113 23.81 1.09 31.71
C VAL A 113 22.66 0.73 32.64
N ASP A 114 22.52 -0.56 32.92
CA ASP A 114 21.62 -1.06 33.95
C ASP A 114 22.33 -0.93 35.31
N ALA A 115 21.81 -0.07 36.19
CA ALA A 115 22.42 0.22 37.49
C ALA A 115 22.57 -1.02 38.40
N TYR A 116 21.78 -2.07 38.17
CA TYR A 116 21.83 -3.32 38.93
C TYR A 116 22.80 -4.34 38.32
N LYS A 117 23.47 -4.01 37.20
CA LYS A 117 24.37 -4.90 36.49
C LYS A 117 25.75 -4.26 36.36
N PRO A 118 26.84 -4.97 36.77
CA PRO A 118 28.19 -4.44 36.56
C PRO A 118 28.47 -4.16 35.07
N ILE A 119 29.10 -3.02 34.79
CA ILE A 119 29.43 -2.52 33.44
C ILE A 119 30.24 -3.54 32.61
N ASN A 120 31.02 -4.38 33.28
CA ASN A 120 31.95 -5.33 32.66
C ASN A 120 31.53 -6.81 32.81
N LYS A 121 30.23 -7.13 32.87
CA LYS A 121 29.76 -8.52 32.90
C LYS A 121 30.44 -9.35 31.81
N ASN A 122 31.20 -10.36 32.25
CA ASN A 122 31.92 -11.32 31.41
C ASN A 122 33.08 -10.76 30.56
N LYS A 123 33.47 -9.48 30.69
CA LYS A 123 34.59 -8.87 29.92
C LYS A 123 35.90 -8.76 30.70
N LEU A 124 35.84 -8.57 32.01
CA LEU A 124 37.02 -8.53 32.89
C LEU A 124 37.07 -9.79 33.77
N GLY A 125 38.26 -10.33 34.01
CA GLY A 125 38.47 -11.59 34.72
C GLY A 125 37.78 -11.67 36.09
N SER A 126 37.69 -10.56 36.82
CA SER A 126 36.99 -10.48 38.13
C SER A 126 35.48 -10.72 38.03
N SER A 127 34.86 -10.41 36.90
CA SER A 127 33.42 -10.65 36.66
C SER A 127 33.08 -12.11 36.32
N GLN A 128 34.11 -12.93 36.03
CA GLN A 128 33.98 -14.36 35.76
C GLN A 128 34.34 -15.22 36.98
N GLN A 129 34.32 -14.66 38.20
CA GLN A 129 34.63 -15.39 39.45
C GLN A 129 33.81 -16.69 39.60
N TRP A 130 32.59 -16.73 39.06
CA TRP A 130 31.72 -17.91 39.07
C TRP A 130 32.18 -19.05 38.14
N ARG A 131 33.09 -18.78 37.17
CA ARG A 131 33.72 -19.78 36.30
C ARG A 131 34.98 -20.40 36.91
N ILE A 132 35.52 -19.79 37.95
CA ILE A 132 36.71 -20.30 38.64
C ILE A 132 36.24 -21.41 39.57
N GLU A 133 36.62 -22.65 39.24
CA GLU A 133 36.34 -23.82 40.07
C GLU A 133 37.03 -23.65 41.44
N LYS A 134 36.25 -23.61 42.52
CA LYS A 134 36.82 -23.41 43.86
C LYS A 134 37.51 -24.70 44.30
N LYS A 135 38.82 -24.62 44.55
CA LYS A 135 39.65 -25.76 44.98
C LYS A 135 39.17 -26.39 46.29
N TYR A 136 38.45 -25.65 47.13
CA TYR A 136 37.98 -26.12 48.43
C TYR A 136 36.49 -25.81 48.62
N LYS A 137 35.75 -26.80 49.11
CA LYS A 137 34.34 -26.68 49.51
C LYS A 137 34.33 -26.35 51.01
N TYR A 138 33.97 -25.13 51.36
CA TYR A 138 34.09 -24.65 52.76
C TYR A 138 32.87 -24.98 53.62
N TYR A 139 31.72 -25.28 53.02
CA TYR A 139 30.49 -25.66 53.71
C TYR A 139 29.68 -26.64 52.84
N ASP A 140 28.97 -27.57 53.48
CA ASP A 140 28.08 -28.55 52.85
C ASP A 140 26.62 -28.11 52.81
#